data_AF-A0A258RMW4-F1
#
_entry.id   AF-A0A258RMW4-F1
#
_cell.length_a   1.000
_cell.length_b   1.000
_cell.length_c   1.000
_cell.angle_alpha   90.00
_cell.angle_beta   90.00
_cell.angle_gamma   90.00
#
_symmetry.space_group_name_H-M   'P 1'
#
loop_
_entity.id
_entity.type
_entity.pdbx_description
1 polymer ?
#
loop_
_entity_poly.entity_id
_entity_poly.type
_entity_poly.pdbx_seq_one_letter_code
_entity_poly.pdbx_strand_id
1 'polypeptide(L)'
;MLKVGFLGNCQAQCLETWVRQLPEEVAVRISDDFTLPDLSTSRLKAQFGDKIVSWPNAYFDGYFPGISYRYSNAGKLLGPLDEYHWDMIDESWRSGFDVAQCVDRLTSEAVFERYPQPIGESLRNLAEREVGLDTIISDYVASMLNRNRLFYSMNHPVNELLLEMLHRLFGLIGERRRLAGLGDFGYPLNKIILPVLPAIFQRFQIKFDQEAGIKGVEVQFADEEFSVSSQPKIYSYADLVECFYRIYDLNSSFQ
;
A
#
# COMPACT_ATOMS: atom_id res chain seq x y z
N MET A 1 0.92 18.94 -23.48
CA MET A 1 0.63 18.79 -22.04
C MET A 1 0.34 17.30 -21.81
N LEU A 2 1.23 16.59 -21.13
CA LEU A 2 1.10 15.15 -20.87
C LEU A 2 -0.03 14.95 -19.85
N LYS A 3 -1.00 14.08 -20.13
CA LYS A 3 -2.04 13.70 -19.17
C LYS A 3 -1.76 12.27 -18.74
N VAL A 4 -1.23 12.09 -17.53
CA VAL A 4 -0.97 10.78 -16.94
C VAL A 4 -2.25 10.30 -16.27
N GLY A 5 -2.76 9.14 -16.68
CA GLY A 5 -3.91 8.49 -16.05
C GLY A 5 -3.47 7.45 -15.03
N PHE A 6 -3.84 7.64 -13.77
CA PHE A 6 -3.73 6.59 -12.74
C PHE A 6 -5.02 5.79 -12.75
N LEU A 7 -4.95 4.54 -13.22
CA LEU A 7 -6.10 3.63 -13.23
C LEU A 7 -6.05 2.75 -11.98
N GLY A 8 -6.84 3.13 -10.97
CA GLY A 8 -7.24 2.27 -9.87
C GLY A 8 -8.68 1.75 -10.06
N ASN A 9 -9.11 0.81 -9.22
CA ASN A 9 -10.35 0.02 -9.35
C ASN A 9 -11.69 0.79 -9.43
N CYS A 10 -11.70 2.12 -9.38
CA CYS A 10 -12.90 2.95 -9.49
C CYS A 10 -12.75 3.95 -10.62
N GLN A 11 -13.31 3.67 -11.82
CA GLN A 11 -13.92 4.64 -12.76
C GLN A 11 -14.08 4.08 -14.20
N ALA A 12 -14.89 3.04 -14.37
CA ALA A 12 -15.18 2.39 -15.66
C ALA A 12 -15.75 3.32 -16.75
N GLN A 13 -16.64 4.24 -16.40
CA GLN A 13 -17.39 5.05 -17.37
C GLN A 13 -16.64 6.30 -17.84
N CYS A 14 -15.62 6.77 -17.12
CA CYS A 14 -14.76 7.85 -17.58
C CYS A 14 -13.73 7.37 -18.62
N LEU A 15 -13.41 6.07 -18.61
CA LEU A 15 -12.26 5.45 -19.29
C LEU A 15 -12.34 5.45 -20.82
N GLU A 16 -13.47 5.11 -21.44
CA GLU A 16 -13.60 5.11 -22.91
C GLU A 16 -13.43 6.50 -23.52
N THR A 17 -13.96 7.52 -22.84
CA THR A 17 -13.88 8.92 -23.31
C THR A 17 -12.49 9.50 -23.05
N TRP A 18 -11.85 9.11 -21.95
CA TRP A 18 -10.50 9.56 -21.59
C TRP A 18 -9.42 9.01 -22.53
N VAL A 19 -9.41 7.70 -22.79
CA VAL A 19 -8.39 7.04 -23.62
C VAL A 19 -8.41 7.57 -25.05
N ARG A 20 -9.58 7.90 -25.63
CA ARG A 20 -9.66 8.41 -27.01
C ARG A 20 -9.14 9.84 -27.21
N GLN A 21 -8.88 10.60 -26.14
CA GLN A 21 -8.60 12.04 -26.22
C GLN A 21 -7.17 12.42 -25.77
N LEU A 22 -6.32 11.46 -25.40
CA LEU A 22 -4.96 11.74 -24.95
C LEU A 22 -3.95 11.61 -26.09
N PRO A 23 -3.02 12.58 -26.24
CA PRO A 23 -2.00 12.53 -27.28
C PRO A 23 -0.86 11.52 -26.98
N GLU A 24 -0.64 11.13 -25.72
CA GLU A 24 0.36 10.14 -25.27
C GLU A 24 -0.20 9.39 -24.04
N GLU A 25 -0.16 8.06 -24.03
CA GLU A 25 -0.88 7.21 -23.06
C GLU A 25 0.09 6.40 -22.17
N VAL A 26 -0.21 6.32 -20.87
CA VAL A 26 0.55 5.52 -19.88
C VAL A 26 -0.47 4.76 -19.05
N ALA A 27 -0.31 3.44 -18.89
CA ALA A 27 -1.29 2.61 -18.20
C ALA A 27 -0.66 1.67 -17.17
N VAL A 28 -1.25 1.63 -15.97
CA VAL A 28 -0.93 0.64 -14.92
C VAL A 28 -1.26 -0.77 -15.40
N ARG A 29 -0.50 -1.78 -14.98
CA ARG A 29 -0.87 -3.18 -15.22
C ARG A 29 -2.26 -3.45 -14.65
N ILE A 30 -3.23 -3.77 -15.51
CA ILE A 30 -4.56 -4.24 -15.16
C ILE A 30 -4.65 -5.70 -15.59
N SER A 31 -4.98 -6.59 -14.65
CA SER A 31 -5.11 -8.03 -14.90
C SER A 31 -6.14 -8.31 -15.98
N ASP A 32 -5.93 -9.38 -16.75
CA ASP A 32 -6.93 -9.89 -17.69
C ASP A 32 -8.20 -10.41 -16.98
N ASP A 33 -8.07 -10.76 -15.70
CA ASP A 33 -9.18 -11.18 -14.83
C ASP A 33 -9.92 -10.00 -14.17
N PHE A 34 -9.56 -8.76 -14.51
CA PHE A 34 -10.25 -7.60 -13.98
C PHE A 34 -11.71 -7.57 -14.45
N THR A 35 -12.61 -7.07 -13.59
CA THR A 35 -14.06 -7.05 -13.81
C THR A 35 -14.48 -6.35 -15.12
N LEU A 36 -13.58 -5.57 -15.71
CA LEU A 36 -13.73 -4.94 -17.02
C LEU A 36 -12.63 -5.43 -17.95
N PRO A 37 -12.84 -6.55 -18.66
CA PRO A 37 -11.80 -7.18 -19.48
C PRO A 37 -11.24 -6.25 -20.56
N ASP A 38 -12.05 -5.33 -21.08
CA ASP A 38 -11.65 -4.34 -22.09
C ASP A 38 -10.59 -3.35 -21.60
N LEU A 39 -10.39 -3.25 -20.29
CA LEU A 39 -9.37 -2.41 -19.67
C LEU A 39 -8.10 -3.18 -19.33
N SER A 40 -8.04 -4.47 -19.63
CA SER A 40 -6.84 -5.24 -19.36
C SER A 40 -5.66 -4.72 -20.18
N THR A 41 -4.46 -4.80 -19.61
CA THR A 41 -3.25 -4.33 -20.30
C THR A 41 -3.03 -5.05 -21.62
N SER A 42 -3.40 -6.34 -21.72
CA SER A 42 -3.26 -7.10 -22.97
C SER A 42 -4.18 -6.56 -24.07
N ARG A 43 -5.44 -6.23 -23.76
CA ARG A 43 -6.38 -5.64 -24.73
C ARG A 43 -6.02 -4.23 -25.11
N LEU A 44 -5.59 -3.41 -24.14
CA LEU A 44 -5.10 -2.06 -24.41
C LEU A 44 -3.85 -2.11 -25.32
N LYS A 45 -2.89 -2.99 -25.05
CA LYS A 45 -1.72 -3.19 -25.92
C LYS A 45 -2.12 -3.70 -27.31
N ALA A 46 -3.12 -4.59 -27.42
CA ALA A 46 -3.61 -5.06 -28.72
C ALA A 46 -4.26 -3.93 -29.55
N GLN A 47 -4.95 -3.00 -28.90
CA GLN A 47 -5.65 -1.90 -29.56
C GLN A 47 -4.74 -0.71 -29.89
N PHE A 48 -3.82 -0.36 -28.99
CA PHE A 48 -3.04 0.88 -29.06
C PHE A 48 -1.54 0.67 -29.26
N GLY A 49 -1.06 -0.59 -29.21
CA GLY A 49 0.32 -0.97 -29.49
C GLY A 49 1.32 -0.32 -28.54
N ASP A 50 2.41 0.19 -29.11
CA ASP A 50 3.54 0.81 -28.39
C ASP A 50 3.16 2.11 -27.65
N LYS A 51 1.94 2.60 -27.83
CA LYS A 51 1.41 3.72 -27.03
C LYS A 51 1.09 3.32 -25.59
N ILE A 52 1.04 2.03 -25.28
CA ILE A 52 0.71 1.55 -23.93
C ILE A 52 1.98 1.07 -23.24
N VAL A 53 2.48 1.90 -22.33
CA VAL A 53 3.53 1.53 -21.40
C VAL A 53 2.91 0.96 -20.14
N SER A 54 3.31 -0.26 -19.78
CA SER A 54 2.92 -0.98 -18.58
C SER A 54 3.99 -0.88 -17.49
N TRP A 55 3.53 -0.71 -16.26
CA TRP A 55 4.37 -0.47 -15.09
C TRP A 55 3.73 -1.12 -13.85
N PRO A 56 4.54 -1.49 -12.84
CA PRO A 56 4.05 -2.26 -11.72
C PRO A 56 3.18 -1.44 -10.78
N ASN A 57 2.20 -2.11 -10.18
CA ASN A 57 1.63 -1.61 -8.93
C ASN A 57 2.68 -1.80 -7.83
N ALA A 58 3.17 -0.69 -7.26
CA ALA A 58 4.17 -0.71 -6.20
C ALA A 58 3.54 -1.24 -4.90
N TYR A 59 3.64 -2.56 -4.71
CA TYR A 59 3.22 -3.24 -3.49
C TYR A 59 4.44 -3.79 -2.73
N PHE A 60 4.61 -3.39 -1.48
CA PHE A 60 5.63 -3.88 -0.56
C PHE A 60 5.14 -3.82 0.90
N ASP A 61 4.95 -4.98 1.50
CA ASP A 61 4.55 -5.18 2.90
C ASP A 61 5.71 -5.62 3.82
N GLY A 62 6.95 -5.70 3.30
CA GLY A 62 8.09 -6.21 4.06
C GLY A 62 8.46 -5.40 5.32
N TYR A 63 8.02 -4.15 5.44
CA TYR A 63 8.20 -3.34 6.66
C TYR A 63 7.15 -3.63 7.74
N PHE A 64 5.96 -4.07 7.34
CA PHE A 64 4.78 -4.22 8.17
C PHE A 64 4.00 -5.47 7.69
N PRO A 65 4.59 -6.68 7.78
CA PRO A 65 3.98 -7.88 7.22
C PRO A 65 2.68 -8.21 7.93
N GLY A 66 1.73 -8.78 7.19
CA GLY A 66 0.43 -9.19 7.72
C GLY A 66 -0.63 -8.11 7.75
N ILE A 67 -0.44 -7.00 7.03
CA ILE A 67 -1.52 -6.04 6.83
C ILE A 67 -2.41 -6.53 5.68
N SER A 68 -3.72 -6.54 5.92
CA SER A 68 -4.71 -7.05 4.98
C SER A 68 -6.07 -6.36 5.19
N TYR A 69 -7.06 -6.76 4.39
CA TYR A 69 -8.45 -6.30 4.56
C TYR A 69 -9.22 -7.31 5.42
N ARG A 70 -10.20 -6.82 6.17
CA ARG A 70 -11.24 -7.64 6.82
C ARG A 70 -12.59 -7.30 6.24
N TYR A 71 -13.48 -8.28 6.20
CA TYR A 71 -14.79 -8.13 5.58
C TYR A 71 -15.89 -8.42 6.59
N SER A 72 -16.79 -7.45 6.74
CA SER A 72 -18.09 -7.62 7.41
C SER A 72 -19.19 -7.79 6.36
N ASN A 73 -20.42 -8.00 6.82
CA ASN A 73 -21.59 -8.06 5.94
C ASN A 73 -21.83 -6.75 5.17
N ALA A 74 -21.26 -5.63 5.63
CA ALA A 74 -21.38 -4.32 5.01
C ALA A 74 -20.23 -3.99 4.02
N GLY A 75 -19.27 -4.91 3.83
CA GLY A 75 -18.10 -4.69 2.99
C GLY A 75 -16.80 -4.71 3.80
N LYS A 76 -15.81 -3.90 3.41
CA LYS A 76 -14.56 -3.81 4.17
C LYS A 76 -14.83 -3.24 5.55
N LEU A 77 -14.32 -3.91 6.58
CA LEU A 77 -14.36 -3.41 7.94
C LEU A 77 -13.43 -2.19 8.03
N LEU A 78 -13.93 -1.13 8.64
CA LEU A 78 -13.15 0.09 8.87
C LEU A 78 -12.55 0.07 10.29
N GLY A 79 -11.45 0.77 10.46
CA GLY A 79 -10.81 0.96 11.75
C GLY A 79 -9.77 2.08 11.78
N PRO A 80 -8.85 2.08 12.76
CA PRO A 80 -7.88 3.16 12.94
C PRO A 80 -6.88 3.28 11.79
N LEU A 81 -6.75 2.25 10.94
CA LEU A 81 -5.93 2.26 9.74
C LEU A 81 -6.77 2.30 8.45
N ASP A 82 -7.93 2.95 8.50
CA ASP A 82 -8.92 2.98 7.42
C ASP A 82 -9.46 1.56 7.16
N GLU A 83 -9.24 0.99 5.98
CA GLU A 83 -9.65 -0.38 5.66
C GLU A 83 -8.61 -1.44 6.05
N TYR A 84 -7.42 -1.03 6.53
CA TYR A 84 -6.31 -1.92 6.82
C TYR A 84 -6.41 -2.52 8.22
N HIS A 85 -6.14 -3.81 8.33
CA HIS A 85 -6.09 -4.56 9.57
C HIS A 85 -4.78 -5.33 9.66
N TRP A 86 -4.30 -5.57 10.88
CA TRP A 86 -3.10 -6.38 11.10
C TRP A 86 -3.49 -7.79 11.55
N ASP A 87 -3.06 -8.80 10.80
CA ASP A 87 -3.35 -10.21 11.08
C ASP A 87 -2.95 -10.61 12.51
N MET A 88 -1.77 -10.17 12.98
CA MET A 88 -1.32 -10.47 14.33
C MET A 88 -2.21 -9.85 15.43
N ILE A 89 -2.86 -8.72 15.15
CA ILE A 89 -3.81 -8.09 16.11
C ILE A 89 -5.10 -8.90 16.16
N ASP A 90 -5.67 -9.22 14.99
CA ASP A 90 -6.86 -10.07 14.87
C ASP A 90 -6.64 -11.45 15.53
N GLU A 91 -5.52 -12.10 15.25
CA GLU A 91 -5.19 -13.39 15.85
C GLU A 91 -5.00 -13.33 17.36
N SER A 92 -4.37 -12.27 17.86
CA SER A 92 -4.20 -12.07 19.30
C SER A 92 -5.55 -11.87 19.98
N TRP A 93 -6.45 -11.08 19.37
CA TRP A 93 -7.82 -10.90 19.85
C TRP A 93 -8.59 -12.22 19.88
N ARG A 94 -8.59 -12.98 18.78
CA ARG A 94 -9.25 -14.30 18.70
C ARG A 94 -8.68 -15.33 19.67
N SER A 95 -7.40 -15.20 20.02
CA SER A 95 -6.73 -16.08 20.98
C SER A 95 -6.94 -15.65 22.44
N GLY A 96 -7.65 -14.55 22.69
CA GLY A 96 -7.89 -14.02 24.03
C GLY A 96 -6.64 -13.42 24.69
N PHE A 97 -5.64 -13.02 23.90
CA PHE A 97 -4.51 -12.27 24.43
C PHE A 97 -4.93 -10.86 24.79
N ASP A 98 -4.30 -10.31 25.82
CA ASP A 98 -4.50 -8.92 26.20
C ASP A 98 -3.71 -7.95 25.29
N VAL A 99 -3.96 -6.65 25.46
CA VAL A 99 -3.30 -5.60 24.68
C VAL A 99 -1.78 -5.67 24.80
N ALA A 100 -1.24 -5.90 26.00
CA ALA A 100 0.20 -5.92 26.22
C ALA A 100 0.87 -7.11 25.53
N GLN A 101 0.24 -8.29 25.61
CA GLN A 101 0.69 -9.50 24.92
C GLN A 101 0.67 -9.31 23.39
N CYS A 102 -0.38 -8.69 22.85
CA CYS A 102 -0.45 -8.39 21.43
C CYS A 102 0.62 -7.39 20.98
N VAL A 103 0.87 -6.34 21.76
CA VAL A 103 1.94 -5.36 21.48
C VAL A 103 3.30 -6.04 21.50
N ASP A 104 3.58 -6.91 22.47
CA ASP A 104 4.81 -7.70 22.53
C ASP A 104 4.98 -8.56 21.27
N ARG A 105 3.93 -9.25 20.81
CA ARG A 105 3.98 -10.03 19.56
C ARG A 105 4.25 -9.19 18.32
N LEU A 106 3.69 -7.99 18.24
CA LEU A 106 3.92 -7.06 17.11
C LEU A 106 5.34 -6.49 17.09
N THR A 107 5.95 -6.32 18.27
CA THR A 107 7.20 -5.56 18.41
C THR A 107 8.42 -6.43 18.66
N SER A 108 8.23 -7.70 19.02
CA SER A 108 9.29 -8.69 19.26
C SER A 108 9.60 -9.56 18.03
N GLU A 109 10.54 -10.48 18.19
CA GLU A 109 10.91 -11.45 17.15
C GLU A 109 9.79 -12.46 16.81
N ALA A 110 8.69 -12.49 17.56
CA ALA A 110 7.52 -13.33 17.26
C ALA A 110 6.96 -13.08 15.85
N VAL A 111 7.16 -11.88 15.28
CA VAL A 111 6.83 -11.58 13.87
C VAL A 111 7.47 -12.57 12.90
N PHE A 112 8.68 -13.07 13.21
CA PHE A 112 9.43 -13.97 12.33
C PHE A 112 8.96 -15.42 12.40
N GLU A 113 8.17 -15.80 13.41
CA GLU A 113 7.53 -17.12 13.45
C GLU A 113 6.48 -17.24 12.33
N ARG A 114 5.77 -16.14 12.07
CA ARG A 114 4.74 -16.07 11.03
C ARG A 114 5.27 -15.59 9.68
N TYR A 115 6.19 -14.64 9.70
CA TYR A 115 6.79 -14.06 8.50
C TYR A 115 8.30 -14.20 8.57
N PRO A 116 8.87 -15.37 8.22
CA PRO A 116 10.30 -15.63 8.42
C PRO A 116 11.22 -14.76 7.57
N GLN A 117 10.76 -14.33 6.39
CA GLN A 117 11.53 -13.55 5.42
C GLN A 117 10.70 -12.40 4.82
N PRO A 118 10.16 -11.47 5.64
CA PRO A 118 9.12 -10.55 5.19
C PRO A 118 9.60 -9.62 4.07
N ILE A 119 10.82 -9.09 4.18
CA ILE A 119 11.41 -8.25 3.13
C ILE A 119 11.69 -9.06 1.85
N GLY A 120 12.29 -10.25 2.00
CA GLY A 120 12.67 -11.08 0.85
C GLY A 120 11.47 -11.60 0.07
N GLU A 121 10.41 -12.02 0.76
CA GLU A 121 9.14 -12.44 0.16
C GLU A 121 8.44 -11.28 -0.55
N SER A 122 8.38 -10.11 0.11
CA SER A 122 7.75 -8.93 -0.49
C SER A 122 8.45 -8.46 -1.77
N LEU A 123 9.80 -8.42 -1.75
CA LEU A 123 10.60 -8.09 -2.94
C LEU A 123 10.41 -9.11 -4.08
N ARG A 124 10.38 -10.40 -3.75
CA ARG A 124 10.16 -11.46 -4.73
C ARG A 124 8.79 -11.33 -5.37
N ASN A 125 7.75 -11.12 -4.56
CA ASN A 125 6.38 -10.93 -5.03
C ASN A 125 6.26 -9.68 -5.93
N LEU A 126 6.97 -8.60 -5.60
CA LEU A 126 7.03 -7.41 -6.44
C LEU A 126 7.70 -7.71 -7.80
N ALA A 127 8.86 -8.36 -7.79
CA ALA A 127 9.58 -8.75 -9.01
C ALA A 127 8.78 -9.73 -9.88
N GLU A 128 8.04 -10.67 -9.28
CA GLU A 128 7.16 -11.59 -10.01
C GLU A 128 6.02 -10.85 -10.72
N ARG A 129 5.43 -9.82 -10.10
CA ARG A 129 4.39 -8.98 -10.71
C ARG A 129 4.92 -8.08 -11.83
N GLU A 130 6.24 -7.88 -11.90
CA GLU A 130 6.92 -7.11 -12.93
C GLU A 130 7.24 -7.92 -14.20
N VAL A 131 7.11 -9.25 -14.15
CA VAL A 131 7.33 -10.09 -15.33
C VAL A 131 6.38 -9.69 -16.45
N GLY A 132 6.97 -9.37 -17.60
CA GLY A 132 6.26 -8.94 -18.81
C GLY A 132 5.85 -7.47 -18.85
N LEU A 133 6.28 -6.66 -17.87
CA LEU A 133 6.07 -5.21 -17.88
C LEU A 133 7.20 -4.47 -18.60
N ASP A 134 6.90 -3.24 -19.04
CA ASP A 134 7.88 -2.41 -19.76
C ASP A 134 8.84 -1.70 -18.80
N THR A 135 8.44 -1.59 -17.52
CA THR A 135 9.28 -1.07 -16.43
C THR A 135 9.24 -1.99 -15.22
N ILE A 136 10.31 -1.94 -14.44
CA ILE A 136 10.42 -2.57 -13.12
C ILE A 136 10.69 -1.49 -12.07
N ILE A 137 10.50 -1.80 -10.80
CA ILE A 137 10.89 -0.94 -9.65
C ILE A 137 11.49 -1.74 -8.49
N SER A 138 11.35 -3.06 -8.48
CA SER A 138 11.88 -3.94 -7.43
C SER A 138 13.38 -3.80 -7.19
N ASP A 139 14.18 -3.53 -8.23
CA ASP A 139 15.62 -3.28 -8.15
C ASP A 139 15.95 -2.02 -7.34
N TYR A 140 15.21 -0.93 -7.59
CA TYR A 140 15.36 0.30 -6.85
C TYR A 140 14.96 0.11 -5.39
N VAL A 141 13.81 -0.54 -5.15
CA VAL A 141 13.34 -0.86 -3.80
C VAL A 141 14.38 -1.68 -3.05
N ALA A 142 14.91 -2.74 -3.65
CA ALA A 142 15.96 -3.58 -3.06
C ALA A 142 17.22 -2.78 -2.68
N SER A 143 17.62 -1.82 -3.52
CA SER A 143 18.82 -1.01 -3.30
C SER A 143 18.66 0.09 -2.23
N MET A 144 17.42 0.55 -2.00
CA MET A 144 17.13 1.73 -1.17
C MET A 144 16.39 1.42 0.13
N LEU A 145 15.77 0.25 0.28
CA LEU A 145 14.88 -0.07 1.41
C LEU A 145 15.53 0.05 2.80
N ASN A 146 16.85 -0.07 2.93
CA ASN A 146 17.51 0.10 4.22
C ASN A 146 17.98 1.53 4.48
N ARG A 147 17.96 2.40 3.46
CA ARG A 147 18.45 3.78 3.51
C ARG A 147 17.31 4.78 3.57
N ASN A 148 16.23 4.54 2.82
CA ASN A 148 15.12 5.46 2.66
C ASN A 148 13.79 4.76 2.94
N ARG A 149 12.84 5.49 3.53
CA ARG A 149 11.45 5.04 3.62
C ARG A 149 10.85 5.10 2.22
N LEU A 150 10.43 3.96 1.68
CA LEU A 150 9.86 3.88 0.33
C LEU A 150 8.34 3.73 0.32
N PHE A 151 7.73 3.36 1.45
CA PHE A 151 6.32 3.07 1.59
C PHE A 151 5.75 3.65 2.89
N TYR A 152 4.55 4.23 2.81
CA TYR A 152 3.72 4.62 3.95
C TYR A 152 2.82 3.46 4.42
N SER A 153 2.27 2.71 3.48
CA SER A 153 1.59 1.42 3.66
C SER A 153 1.93 0.51 2.48
N MET A 154 1.42 -0.73 2.46
CA MET A 154 1.84 -1.76 1.50
C MET A 154 1.70 -1.35 0.04
N ASN A 155 0.71 -0.52 -0.29
CA ASN A 155 0.39 -0.05 -1.64
C ASN A 155 0.49 1.47 -1.78
N HIS A 156 0.98 2.17 -0.75
CA HIS A 156 1.13 3.63 -0.75
C HIS A 156 2.62 3.98 -0.75
N PRO A 157 3.27 4.04 -1.92
CA PRO A 157 4.64 4.49 -2.04
C PRO A 157 4.80 5.95 -1.58
N VAL A 158 6.00 6.30 -1.10
CA VAL A 158 6.35 7.71 -0.87
C VAL A 158 6.61 8.44 -2.19
N ASN A 159 6.61 9.78 -2.14
CA ASN A 159 6.86 10.60 -3.32
C ASN A 159 8.19 10.26 -4.01
N GLU A 160 9.26 9.95 -3.27
CA GLU A 160 10.54 9.54 -3.84
C GLU A 160 10.40 8.33 -4.77
N LEU A 161 9.69 7.28 -4.32
CA LEU A 161 9.47 6.08 -5.13
C LEU A 161 8.58 6.38 -6.34
N LEU A 162 7.54 7.20 -6.18
CA LEU A 162 6.70 7.65 -7.30
C LEU A 162 7.50 8.44 -8.35
N LEU A 163 8.43 9.30 -7.90
CA LEU A 163 9.31 10.07 -8.79
C LEU A 163 10.29 9.16 -9.54
N GLU A 164 10.84 8.13 -8.89
CA GLU A 164 11.67 7.13 -9.57
C GLU A 164 10.87 6.35 -10.63
N MET A 165 9.66 5.91 -10.30
CA MET A 165 8.78 5.26 -11.28
C MET A 165 8.49 6.19 -12.47
N LEU A 166 8.22 7.47 -12.21
CA LEU A 166 7.97 8.47 -13.23
C LEU A 166 9.22 8.73 -14.10
N HIS A 167 10.43 8.76 -13.51
CA HIS A 167 11.68 8.86 -14.27
C HIS A 167 11.84 7.70 -15.26
N ARG A 168 11.54 6.47 -14.82
CA ARG A 168 11.64 5.27 -15.67
C ARG A 168 10.64 5.32 -16.84
N LEU A 169 9.40 5.72 -16.56
CA LEU A 169 8.38 5.93 -17.59
C LEU A 169 8.81 6.97 -18.63
N PHE A 170 9.32 8.12 -18.17
CA PHE A 170 9.82 9.17 -19.06
C PHE A 170 11.02 8.72 -19.91
N GLY A 171 11.87 7.88 -19.34
CA GLY A 171 12.98 7.24 -20.07
C GLY A 171 12.51 6.40 -21.26
N LEU A 172 11.38 5.68 -21.13
CA LEU A 172 10.83 4.84 -22.19
C LEU A 172 10.25 5.64 -23.36
N ILE A 173 9.62 6.79 -23.08
CA ILE A 173 9.01 7.63 -24.13
C ILE A 173 10.00 8.65 -24.73
N GLY A 174 11.29 8.56 -24.40
CA GLY A 174 12.33 9.45 -24.91
C GLY A 174 12.29 10.89 -24.35
N GLU A 175 11.39 11.18 -23.43
CA GLU A 175 11.22 12.48 -22.79
C GLU A 175 12.11 12.58 -21.56
N ARG A 176 13.38 12.91 -21.75
CA ARG A 176 14.30 13.23 -20.64
C ARG A 176 14.03 14.62 -20.06
N ARG A 177 12.80 14.88 -19.61
CA ARG A 177 12.50 16.12 -18.91
C ARG A 177 13.17 16.07 -17.53
N ARG A 178 13.77 17.19 -17.12
CA ARG A 178 14.14 17.38 -15.72
C ARG A 178 12.85 17.39 -14.90
N LEU A 179 12.60 16.36 -14.11
CA LEU A 179 11.53 16.35 -13.09
C LEU A 179 11.81 17.30 -11.91
N ALA A 180 12.78 18.21 -12.07
CA ALA A 180 13.11 19.22 -11.09
C ALA A 180 11.87 20.08 -10.80
N GLY A 181 11.44 20.08 -9.53
CA GLY A 181 10.26 20.80 -9.07
C GLY A 181 8.98 19.96 -8.91
N LEU A 182 8.99 18.66 -9.25
CA LEU A 182 7.86 17.75 -8.97
C LEU A 182 7.85 17.16 -7.55
N GLY A 183 8.79 17.59 -6.69
CA GLY A 183 8.95 17.07 -5.32
C GLY A 183 7.71 17.26 -4.43
N ASP A 184 6.95 18.32 -4.66
CA ASP A 184 5.68 18.60 -3.98
C ASP A 184 4.49 18.12 -4.83
N PHE A 185 4.27 16.81 -4.85
CA PHE A 185 2.98 16.28 -5.26
C PHE A 185 1.94 16.65 -4.19
N GLY A 186 0.95 17.47 -4.54
CA GLY A 186 -0.10 17.94 -3.61
C GLY A 186 -1.06 16.86 -3.09
N TYR A 187 -0.87 15.60 -3.48
CA TYR A 187 -1.67 14.44 -3.07
C TYR A 187 -0.76 13.32 -2.55
N PRO A 188 -0.06 13.50 -1.42
CA PRO A 188 0.75 12.43 -0.84
C PRO A 188 -0.16 11.28 -0.41
N LEU A 189 0.25 10.03 -0.68
CA LEU A 189 -0.47 8.82 -0.24
C LEU A 189 -0.26 8.52 1.26
N ASN A 190 -0.17 9.57 2.08
CA ASN A 190 0.26 9.51 3.47
C ASN A 190 -0.90 9.57 4.48
N LYS A 191 -2.13 9.24 4.05
CA LYS A 191 -3.32 9.16 4.93
C LYS A 191 -3.01 8.24 6.12
N ILE A 192 -2.44 7.08 5.82
CA ILE A 192 -1.94 6.10 6.78
C ILE A 192 -0.42 6.04 6.65
N ILE A 193 0.31 6.05 7.77
CA ILE A 193 1.75 5.83 7.82
C ILE A 193 2.05 4.79 8.89
N LEU A 194 2.52 3.63 8.43
CA LEU A 194 2.94 2.53 9.29
C LEU A 194 4.45 2.67 9.57
N PRO A 195 4.90 2.56 10.83
CA PRO A 195 6.31 2.38 11.12
C PRO A 195 6.77 1.00 10.61
N VAL A 196 8.08 0.86 10.40
CA VAL A 196 8.68 -0.48 10.25
C VAL A 196 8.57 -1.16 11.60
N LEU A 197 8.06 -2.40 11.65
CA LEU A 197 7.95 -3.13 12.91
C LEU A 197 9.31 -3.18 13.62
N PRO A 198 9.38 -2.98 14.95
CA PRO A 198 10.66 -2.84 15.67
C PRO A 198 11.64 -4.00 15.43
N ALA A 199 11.17 -5.25 15.48
CA ALA A 199 12.02 -6.41 15.21
C ALA A 199 12.55 -6.45 13.76
N ILE A 200 11.77 -5.99 12.78
CA ILE A 200 12.20 -5.85 11.38
C ILE A 200 13.23 -4.73 11.25
N PHE A 201 12.95 -3.58 11.87
CA PHE A 201 13.85 -2.43 11.87
C PHE A 201 15.24 -2.80 12.41
N GLN A 202 15.27 -3.55 13.53
CA GLN A 202 16.49 -4.04 14.14
C GLN A 202 17.19 -5.11 13.28
N ARG A 203 16.48 -6.18 12.89
CA ARG A 203 17.06 -7.32 12.16
C ARG A 203 17.66 -6.92 10.82
N PHE A 204 17.00 -6.03 10.08
CA PHE A 204 17.42 -5.59 8.75
C PHE A 204 18.25 -4.30 8.77
N GLN A 205 18.61 -3.80 9.96
CA GLN A 205 19.49 -2.63 10.15
C GLN A 205 19.04 -1.42 9.32
N ILE A 206 17.74 -1.12 9.38
CA ILE A 206 17.14 0.01 8.68
C ILE A 206 17.74 1.31 9.24
N LYS A 207 18.08 2.26 8.36
CA LYS A 207 18.89 3.46 8.69
C LYS A 207 18.16 4.79 8.59
N PHE A 208 16.92 4.79 8.11
CA PHE A 208 16.10 6.00 8.07
C PHE A 208 15.35 6.21 9.39
N ASP A 209 14.99 7.46 9.65
CA ASP A 209 14.22 7.84 10.83
C ASP A 209 12.80 7.25 10.79
N GLN A 210 12.35 6.76 11.95
CA GLN A 210 11.00 6.23 12.12
C GLN A 210 10.05 7.32 12.59
N GLU A 211 8.77 7.16 12.24
CA GLU A 211 7.71 7.95 12.84
C GLU A 211 7.63 7.63 14.34
N ALA A 212 7.31 8.63 15.16
CA ALA A 212 7.16 8.45 16.61
C ALA A 212 5.94 7.58 16.99
N GLY A 213 5.05 7.28 16.04
CA GLY A 213 3.87 6.45 16.21
C GLY A 213 3.27 6.03 14.89
N ILE A 214 2.09 5.40 14.95
CA ILE A 214 1.36 4.95 13.77
C ILE A 214 0.37 6.05 13.38
N LYS A 215 0.52 6.64 12.19
CA LYS A 215 -0.45 7.60 11.68
C LYS A 215 -1.62 6.84 11.06
N GLY A 216 -2.79 7.07 11.63
CA GLY A 216 -4.06 6.53 11.16
C GLY A 216 -5.14 7.60 11.10
N VAL A 217 -6.38 7.15 11.19
CA VAL A 217 -7.59 7.97 11.26
C VAL A 217 -8.24 7.84 12.62
N GLU A 218 -8.93 8.87 13.07
CA GLU A 218 -9.64 8.85 14.34
C GLU A 218 -10.86 7.92 14.30
N VAL A 219 -10.95 7.05 15.30
CA VAL A 219 -12.13 6.23 15.58
C VAL A 219 -12.84 6.76 16.82
N GLN A 220 -14.13 7.01 16.69
CA GLN A 220 -14.99 7.45 17.78
C GLN A 220 -15.97 6.33 18.11
N PHE A 221 -16.13 6.04 19.40
CA PHE A 221 -17.03 5.01 19.90
C PHE A 221 -18.20 5.66 20.62
N ALA A 222 -19.42 5.21 20.33
CA ALA A 222 -20.64 5.62 21.01
C ALA A 222 -21.50 4.38 21.23
N ASP A 223 -21.71 4.01 22.50
CA ASP A 223 -22.44 2.80 22.91
C ASP A 223 -21.93 1.52 22.21
N GLU A 224 -22.78 0.84 21.44
CA GLU A 224 -22.49 -0.39 20.69
C GLU A 224 -22.08 -0.10 19.23
N GLU A 225 -21.77 1.16 18.91
CA GLU A 225 -21.39 1.59 17.57
C GLU A 225 -20.03 2.31 17.57
N PHE A 226 -19.43 2.38 16.39
CA PHE A 226 -18.25 3.19 16.14
C PHE A 226 -18.34 3.89 14.79
N SER A 227 -17.63 5.01 14.68
CA SER A 227 -17.47 5.74 13.42
C SER A 227 -16.00 6.05 13.18
N VAL A 228 -15.61 6.07 11.91
CA VAL A 228 -14.26 6.42 11.48
C VAL A 228 -14.33 7.76 10.76
N SER A 229 -13.58 8.74 11.25
CA SER A 229 -13.52 10.07 10.65
C SER A 229 -12.33 10.20 9.69
N SER A 230 -12.26 11.27 8.91
CA SER A 230 -11.08 11.58 8.10
C SER A 230 -9.97 12.31 8.88
N GLN A 231 -10.18 12.59 10.17
CA GLN A 231 -9.21 13.31 10.99
C GLN A 231 -8.00 12.42 11.27
N PRO A 232 -6.77 12.90 11.04
CA PRO A 232 -5.57 12.13 11.32
C PRO A 232 -5.38 11.95 12.84
N LYS A 233 -4.96 10.76 13.25
CA LYS A 233 -4.60 10.45 14.64
C LYS A 233 -3.29 9.67 14.68
N ILE A 234 -2.41 10.01 15.63
CA ILE A 234 -1.21 9.24 15.91
C ILE A 234 -1.50 8.28 17.05
N TYR A 235 -1.28 6.99 16.81
CA TYR A 235 -1.48 5.92 17.78
C TYR A 235 -0.14 5.40 18.29
N SER A 236 -0.06 5.09 19.58
CA SER A 236 0.92 4.10 20.06
C SER A 236 0.49 2.69 19.62
N TYR A 237 1.37 1.70 19.74
CA TYR A 237 0.97 0.31 19.51
C TYR A 237 -0.16 -0.13 20.45
N ALA A 238 -0.12 0.27 21.72
CA ALA A 238 -1.15 -0.07 22.70
C ALA A 238 -2.50 0.55 22.33
N ASP A 239 -2.54 1.85 22.01
CA ASP A 239 -3.78 2.54 21.62
C ASP A 239 -4.35 1.96 20.33
N LEU A 240 -3.48 1.58 19.38
CA LEU A 240 -3.90 0.96 18.12
C LEU A 240 -4.55 -0.40 18.37
N VAL A 241 -3.90 -1.26 19.16
CA VAL A 241 -4.40 -2.60 19.50
C VAL A 241 -5.72 -2.50 20.26
N GLU A 242 -5.80 -1.65 21.28
CA GLU A 242 -7.03 -1.43 22.04
C GLU A 242 -8.18 -0.96 21.12
N CYS A 243 -7.90 -0.03 20.21
CA CYS A 243 -8.89 0.45 19.25
C CYS A 243 -9.39 -0.67 18.33
N PHE A 244 -8.49 -1.52 17.81
CA PHE A 244 -8.89 -2.67 16.99
C PHE A 244 -9.69 -3.70 17.79
N TYR A 245 -9.30 -4.01 19.03
CA TYR A 245 -10.01 -4.98 19.86
C TYR A 245 -11.45 -4.54 20.09
N ARG A 246 -11.67 -3.26 20.41
CA ARG A 246 -13.02 -2.71 20.55
C ARG A 246 -13.84 -2.81 19.27
N ILE A 247 -13.22 -2.57 18.10
CA ILE A 247 -13.90 -2.75 16.81
C ILE A 247 -14.26 -4.22 16.59
N TYR A 248 -13.37 -5.14 16.94
CA TYR A 248 -13.58 -6.57 16.78
C TYR A 248 -14.65 -7.11 17.72
N ASP A 249 -14.72 -6.63 18.95
CA ASP A 249 -15.78 -6.96 19.91
C ASP A 249 -17.15 -6.56 19.39
N LEU A 250 -17.26 -5.37 18.76
CA LEU A 250 -18.49 -4.90 18.12
C LEU A 250 -18.83 -5.63 16.80
N ASN A 251 -17.88 -6.37 16.22
CA ASN A 251 -18.01 -6.99 14.90
C ASN A 251 -17.60 -8.47 14.90
N SER A 252 -17.88 -9.23 15.95
CA SER A 252 -17.30 -10.56 16.17
C SER A 252 -17.50 -11.61 15.05
N SER A 253 -18.32 -11.31 14.05
CA SER A 253 -18.58 -12.15 12.86
C SER A 253 -17.83 -11.75 11.58
N PHE A 254 -16.82 -10.85 11.61
CA PHE A 254 -16.05 -10.52 10.40
C PHE A 254 -15.10 -11.67 9.98
N GLN A 255 -14.87 -11.76 8.67
CA GLN A 255 -13.91 -12.68 8.03
C GLN A 255 -12.60 -11.97 7.69
#